data_AF-A0A834MJD7-F1
#
_entry.id   AF-A0A834MJD7-F1
#
_cell.length_a   1.000
_cell.length_b   1.000
_cell.length_c   1.000
_cell.angle_alpha   90.00
_cell.angle_beta   90.00
_cell.angle_gamma   90.00
#
_symmetry.space_group_name_H-M   'P 1'
#
loop_
_entity.id
_entity.type
_entity.pdbx_description
1 polymer ?
#
loop_
_entity_poly.entity_id
_entity_poly.type
_entity_poly.pdbx_seq_one_letter_code
_entity_poly.pdbx_strand_id
1 'polypeptide(L)'
;MLNLVDSRSVIKIIPYELIMDTVNEHSCHRPKPTVVTISDLLATTNNDDLRFALLYDPPSVVLHQCGGSGCCQSKSETCTHSEHEELFLEIAYLSDPDYVKKTYLLAWNHTACKCAAKNNNRVL
;
A
#
# COMPACT_ATOMS: atom_id res chain seq x y z
N MET A 1 10.40 14.38 53.38
CA MET A 1 10.26 13.00 52.86
C MET A 1 9.86 13.10 51.40
N LEU A 2 10.80 12.84 50.48
CA LEU A 2 10.52 12.75 49.04
C LEU A 2 10.47 11.25 48.69
N ASN A 3 9.29 10.77 48.35
CA ASN A 3 9.08 9.40 47.88
C ASN A 3 9.69 9.26 46.48
N LEU A 4 10.70 8.39 46.37
CA LEU A 4 11.23 7.93 45.09
C LEU A 4 10.19 7.00 44.45
N VAL A 5 9.66 7.39 43.30
CA VAL A 5 8.77 6.57 42.48
C VAL A 5 9.60 5.46 41.82
N ASP A 6 9.34 4.22 42.23
CA ASP A 6 9.98 3.01 41.73
C ASP A 6 9.50 2.68 40.31
N SER A 7 10.25 3.13 39.30
CA SER A 7 10.05 2.78 37.89
C SER A 7 10.70 1.43 37.59
N ARG A 8 10.09 0.32 38.02
CA ARG A 8 10.52 -1.01 37.56
C ARG A 8 9.95 -1.29 36.19
N SER A 9 10.80 -1.20 35.17
CA SER A 9 10.53 -1.75 33.85
C SER A 9 10.31 -3.26 33.98
N VAL A 10 9.07 -3.73 33.80
CA VAL A 10 8.76 -5.16 33.77
C VAL A 10 9.31 -5.74 32.47
N ILE A 11 10.31 -6.63 32.57
CA ILE A 11 10.83 -7.36 31.41
C ILE A 11 9.79 -8.41 30.99
N LYS A 12 9.17 -8.21 29.82
CA LYS A 12 8.25 -9.18 29.23
C LYS A 12 9.03 -10.11 28.30
N ILE A 13 9.05 -11.41 28.62
CA ILE A 13 9.58 -12.45 27.74
C ILE A 13 8.45 -12.88 26.79
N ILE A 14 8.71 -12.84 25.49
CA ILE A 14 7.79 -13.32 24.46
C ILE A 14 8.21 -14.74 24.08
N PRO A 15 7.33 -15.76 24.21
CA PRO A 15 7.65 -17.13 23.81
C PRO A 15 8.01 -17.24 22.34
N TYR A 16 8.88 -18.19 22.00
CA TYR A 16 9.33 -18.44 20.63
C TYR A 16 8.15 -18.75 19.70
N GLU A 17 7.20 -19.56 20.15
CA GLU A 17 6.02 -19.98 19.40
C GLU A 17 5.18 -18.76 19.00
N LEU A 18 4.97 -17.83 19.95
CA LEU A 18 4.23 -16.60 19.69
C LEU A 18 4.95 -15.69 18.68
N ILE A 19 6.28 -15.66 18.69
CA ILE A 19 7.07 -14.93 17.69
C ILE A 19 6.86 -15.56 16.31
N MET A 20 6.94 -16.89 16.21
CA MET A 20 6.78 -17.61 14.95
C MET A 20 5.36 -17.47 14.38
N ASP A 21 4.34 -17.56 15.22
CA ASP A 21 2.94 -17.36 14.82
C ASP A 21 2.75 -15.94 14.25
N THR A 22 3.26 -14.93 14.94
CA THR A 22 3.20 -13.53 14.49
C THR A 22 3.89 -13.33 13.14
N VAL A 23 5.06 -13.94 12.94
CA VAL A 23 5.79 -13.87 11.65
C VAL A 23 4.99 -14.54 10.53
N ASN A 24 4.39 -15.70 10.80
CA ASN A 24 3.60 -16.44 9.81
C ASN A 24 2.31 -15.70 9.42
N GLU A 25 1.64 -15.09 10.39
CA GLU A 25 0.46 -14.23 10.15
C GLU A 25 0.77 -13.00 9.30
N HIS A 26 2.02 -12.56 9.30
CA HIS A 26 2.51 -11.42 8.52
C HIS A 26 3.41 -11.84 7.34
N SER A 27 3.23 -13.06 6.84
CA SER A 27 3.92 -13.53 5.63
C SER A 27 3.32 -12.95 4.35
N CYS A 28 4.13 -12.81 3.31
CA CYS A 28 3.68 -12.33 2.00
C CYS A 28 2.75 -13.34 1.29
N HIS A 29 1.44 -13.21 1.50
CA HIS A 29 0.45 -14.04 0.82
C HIS A 29 -0.84 -13.27 0.49
N ARG A 30 -1.34 -12.44 1.41
CA ARG A 30 -2.61 -11.72 1.24
C ARG A 30 -2.37 -10.23 0.99
N PRO A 31 -2.88 -9.67 -0.11
CA PRO A 31 -2.96 -8.23 -0.32
C PRO A 31 -3.63 -7.53 0.88
N LYS A 32 -3.13 -6.35 1.26
CA LYS A 32 -3.71 -5.54 2.33
C LYS A 32 -4.39 -4.29 1.77
N PRO A 33 -5.53 -3.87 2.33
CA PRO A 33 -6.13 -2.58 2.03
C PRO A 33 -5.10 -1.46 2.27
N THR A 34 -4.86 -0.66 1.25
CA THR A 34 -3.87 0.41 1.25
C THR A 34 -4.50 1.65 0.62
N VAL A 35 -4.33 2.79 1.28
CA VAL A 35 -4.75 4.08 0.73
C VAL A 35 -3.73 4.52 -0.31
N VAL A 36 -4.19 4.73 -1.54
CA VAL A 36 -3.37 5.18 -2.67
C VAL A 36 -3.91 6.51 -3.16
N THR A 37 -3.03 7.49 -3.38
CA THR A 37 -3.45 8.79 -3.90
C THR A 37 -3.72 8.70 -5.40
N ILE A 38 -4.67 9.50 -5.90
CA ILE A 38 -4.91 9.57 -7.35
C ILE A 38 -3.65 10.06 -8.09
N SER A 39 -2.88 10.95 -7.48
CA SER A 39 -1.60 11.41 -8.02
C SER A 39 -0.58 10.29 -8.21
N ASP A 40 -0.48 9.34 -7.27
CA ASP A 40 0.43 8.19 -7.38
C ASP A 40 0.01 7.26 -8.52
N LEU A 41 -1.29 7.01 -8.67
CA LEU A 41 -1.83 6.20 -9.76
C LEU A 41 -1.59 6.85 -11.13
N LEU A 42 -1.61 8.19 -11.20
CA LEU A 42 -1.40 8.95 -12.42
C LEU A 42 0.08 9.11 -12.82
N ALA A 43 1.02 8.87 -11.90
CA ALA A 43 2.45 9.06 -12.11
C ALA A 43 3.02 8.19 -13.24
N THR A 44 2.34 7.08 -13.56
CA THR A 44 2.71 6.15 -14.63
C THR A 44 1.91 6.36 -15.92
N THR A 45 0.97 7.32 -15.94
CA THR A 45 0.11 7.59 -17.11
C THR A 45 0.71 8.67 -18.00
N ASN A 46 0.35 8.64 -19.29
CA ASN A 46 0.71 9.68 -20.27
C ASN A 46 -0.42 10.71 -20.49
N ASN A 47 -1.38 10.83 -19.57
CA ASN A 47 -2.51 11.74 -19.72
C ASN A 47 -2.21 13.08 -19.03
N ASP A 48 -1.69 14.04 -19.80
CA ASP A 48 -1.25 15.35 -19.29
C ASP A 48 -2.41 16.14 -18.64
N ASP A 49 -3.63 16.08 -19.19
CA ASP A 49 -4.80 16.77 -18.63
C ASP A 49 -5.11 16.31 -17.20
N LEU A 50 -4.91 15.03 -16.91
CA LEU A 50 -5.09 14.49 -15.56
C LEU A 50 -3.90 14.85 -14.69
N ARG A 51 -2.66 14.67 -15.17
CA ARG A 51 -1.44 14.90 -14.37
C ARG A 51 -1.31 16.33 -13.84
N PHE A 52 -1.84 17.32 -14.57
CA PHE A 52 -1.80 18.73 -14.17
C PHE A 52 -3.11 19.24 -13.55
N ALA A 53 -4.05 18.34 -13.21
CA ALA A 53 -5.26 18.73 -12.50
C ALA A 53 -4.91 19.38 -11.15
N LEU A 54 -5.66 20.42 -10.79
CA LEU A 54 -5.47 21.15 -9.53
C LEU A 54 -5.90 20.32 -8.33
N LEU A 55 -7.00 19.56 -8.49
CA LEU A 55 -7.62 18.76 -7.45
C LEU A 55 -8.32 17.53 -8.06
N TYR A 56 -8.40 16.47 -7.27
CA TYR A 56 -9.16 15.26 -7.55
C TYR A 56 -10.18 15.00 -6.44
N ASP A 57 -11.33 14.45 -6.82
CA ASP A 57 -12.36 14.00 -5.89
C ASP A 57 -12.84 12.58 -6.26
N PRO A 58 -12.60 11.56 -5.40
CA PRO A 58 -11.83 11.65 -4.16
C PRO A 58 -10.32 11.85 -4.43
N PRO A 59 -9.55 12.42 -3.49
CA PRO A 59 -8.09 12.57 -3.65
C PRO A 59 -7.32 11.25 -3.51
N SER A 60 -7.95 10.24 -2.92
CA SER A 60 -7.39 8.92 -2.70
C SER A 60 -8.46 7.84 -2.71
N VAL A 61 -8.03 6.61 -2.96
CA VAL A 61 -8.87 5.42 -2.99
C VAL A 61 -8.22 4.30 -2.17
N VAL A 62 -9.00 3.29 -1.82
CA VAL A 62 -8.48 2.07 -1.19
C VAL A 62 -8.34 1.00 -2.25
N LEU A 63 -7.12 0.49 -2.39
CA LEU A 63 -6.80 -0.68 -3.22
C LEU A 63 -6.13 -1.75 -2.36
N HIS A 64 -6.31 -3.01 -2.71
CA HIS A 64 -5.55 -4.10 -2.12
C HIS A 64 -4.17 -4.16 -2.78
N GLN A 65 -3.11 -4.02 -1.98
CA GLN A 65 -1.74 -3.93 -2.44
C GLN A 65 -0.85 -4.93 -1.73
N CYS A 66 0.17 -5.44 -2.42
CA CYS A 66 1.13 -6.40 -1.87
C CYS A 66 2.28 -5.70 -1.13
N GLY A 67 2.55 -4.43 -1.44
CA GLY A 67 3.49 -3.62 -0.69
C GLY A 67 3.06 -3.51 0.78
N GLY A 68 3.90 -3.97 1.72
CA GLY A 68 3.57 -3.98 3.15
C GLY A 68 2.64 -5.11 3.61
N SER A 69 2.24 -6.02 2.71
CA SER A 69 1.40 -7.18 3.07
C SER A 69 2.11 -8.17 3.98
N GLY A 70 3.44 -8.27 3.87
CA GLY A 70 4.22 -9.12 4.74
C GLY A 70 5.69 -9.20 4.37
N CYS A 71 6.42 -10.05 5.08
CA CYS A 71 7.83 -10.32 4.82
C CYS A 71 8.02 -11.57 3.96
N CYS A 72 9.13 -11.60 3.23
CA CYS A 72 9.67 -12.79 2.58
C CYS A 72 10.78 -13.39 3.45
N GLN A 73 10.98 -14.70 3.33
CA GLN A 73 12.01 -15.40 4.11
C GLN A 73 13.42 -15.02 3.65
N SER A 74 13.61 -14.79 2.34
CA SER A 74 14.88 -14.35 1.80
C SER A 74 14.98 -12.83 1.66
N LYS A 75 16.14 -12.27 2.02
CA LYS A 75 16.47 -10.85 1.78
C LYS A 75 16.58 -10.48 0.30
N SER A 76 16.79 -11.47 -0.57
CA SER A 76 16.83 -11.28 -2.03
C SER A 76 15.44 -11.22 -2.67
N GLU A 77 14.39 -11.47 -1.90
CA GLU A 77 13.02 -11.47 -2.37
C GLU A 77 12.29 -10.20 -1.94
N THR A 78 11.24 -9.86 -2.68
CA THR A 78 10.26 -8.84 -2.32
C THR A 78 8.86 -9.39 -2.49
N CYS A 79 7.94 -8.90 -1.67
CA CYS A 79 6.53 -9.22 -1.81
C CYS A 79 5.97 -8.46 -3.02
N THR A 80 5.46 -9.20 -4.00
CA THR A 80 4.87 -8.64 -5.23
C THR A 80 3.56 -9.34 -5.54
N HIS A 81 2.73 -8.75 -6.40
CA HIS A 81 1.52 -9.42 -6.85
C HIS A 81 1.86 -10.62 -7.75
N SER A 82 1.09 -11.70 -7.59
CA SER A 82 1.04 -12.80 -8.56
C SER A 82 -0.18 -12.71 -9.46
N GLU A 83 -1.25 -12.11 -8.94
CA GLU A 83 -2.54 -11.93 -9.61
C GLU A 83 -3.12 -10.57 -9.23
N HIS A 84 -3.86 -9.97 -10.15
CA HIS A 84 -4.57 -8.71 -9.95
C HIS A 84 -5.84 -8.70 -10.80
N GLU A 85 -6.75 -7.79 -10.44
CA GLU A 85 -7.88 -7.39 -11.27
C GLU A 85 -7.75 -5.91 -11.65
N GLU A 86 -8.33 -5.56 -12.79
CA GLU A 86 -8.39 -4.20 -13.30
C GLU A 86 -9.67 -3.52 -12.83
N LEU A 87 -9.54 -2.37 -12.18
CA LEU A 87 -10.65 -1.54 -11.73
C LEU A 87 -10.66 -0.22 -12.50
N PHE A 88 -11.84 0.17 -13.01
CA PHE A 88 -12.07 1.50 -13.57
C PHE A 88 -12.71 2.38 -12.49
N LEU A 89 -11.91 3.26 -11.92
CA LEU A 89 -12.33 4.17 -10.85
C LEU A 89 -12.91 5.45 -11.46
N GLU A 90 -14.18 5.73 -11.22
CA GLU A 90 -14.76 7.03 -11.57
C GLU A 90 -14.20 8.10 -10.61
N ILE A 91 -13.59 9.14 -11.17
CA ILE A 91 -13.10 10.29 -10.40
C ILE A 91 -13.60 11.58 -11.03
N ALA A 92 -13.75 12.61 -10.21
CA ALA A 92 -13.88 13.98 -10.67
C ALA A 92 -12.53 14.71 -10.53
N TYR A 93 -12.27 15.65 -11.43
CA TYR A 93 -11.05 16.47 -11.39
C TYR A 93 -11.32 17.89 -11.88
N LEU A 94 -10.55 18.83 -11.33
CA LEU A 94 -10.57 20.24 -11.70
C LEU A 94 -9.36 20.53 -12.60
N SER A 95 -9.61 20.70 -13.91
CA SER A 95 -8.57 21.16 -14.86
C SER A 95 -8.51 22.69 -14.98
N ASP A 96 -9.60 23.36 -14.64
CA ASP A 96 -9.77 24.81 -14.64
C ASP A 96 -10.60 25.17 -13.38
N PRO A 97 -10.34 26.30 -12.69
CA PRO A 97 -11.08 26.73 -11.50
C PRO A 97 -12.61 26.58 -11.58
N ASP A 98 -13.20 26.79 -12.75
CA ASP A 98 -14.66 26.81 -12.93
C ASP A 98 -15.24 25.54 -13.57
N TYR A 99 -14.40 24.52 -13.85
CA TYR A 99 -14.83 23.35 -14.63
C TYR A 99 -14.40 22.01 -14.03
N VAL A 100 -15.38 21.29 -13.47
CA VAL A 100 -15.23 19.91 -13.00
C VAL A 100 -15.51 18.93 -14.13
N LYS A 101 -14.55 18.05 -14.41
CA LYS A 101 -14.68 16.92 -15.34
C LYS A 101 -14.77 15.62 -14.55
N LYS A 102 -15.44 14.63 -15.13
CA LYS A 102 -15.42 13.24 -14.65
C LYS A 102 -14.67 12.37 -15.65
N THR A 103 -13.95 11.39 -15.14
CA THR A 103 -13.25 10.40 -15.97
C THR A 103 -13.15 9.05 -15.26
N TYR A 104 -12.67 8.04 -15.97
CA TYR A 104 -12.31 6.75 -15.41
C TYR A 104 -10.79 6.58 -15.39
N LEU A 105 -10.26 6.17 -14.24
CA LEU A 105 -8.87 5.82 -14.05
C LEU A 105 -8.74 4.30 -13.93
N LEU A 106 -7.87 3.69 -14.74
CA LEU A 106 -7.51 2.29 -14.59
C LEU A 106 -6.58 2.11 -13.39
N ALA A 107 -6.91 1.19 -12.50
CA ALA A 107 -6.09 0.83 -11.34
C ALA A 107 -6.00 -0.70 -11.20
N TRP A 108 -4.89 -1.18 -10.64
CA TRP A 108 -4.69 -2.60 -10.36
C TRP A 108 -4.96 -2.90 -8.88
N ASN A 109 -5.95 -3.75 -8.64
CA ASN A 109 -6.26 -4.27 -7.31
C ASN A 109 -5.67 -5.68 -7.20
N HIS A 110 -4.68 -5.86 -6.33
CA HIS A 110 -4.02 -7.16 -6.20
C HIS A 110 -4.95 -8.15 -5.51
N THR A 111 -5.02 -9.37 -6.03
CA THR A 111 -5.86 -10.45 -5.48
C THR A 111 -5.02 -11.56 -4.84
N ALA A 112 -3.74 -11.68 -5.20
CA ALA A 112 -2.79 -12.59 -4.58
C ALA A 112 -1.35 -12.03 -4.58
N CYS A 113 -0.58 -12.34 -3.54
CA CYS A 113 0.82 -11.96 -3.41
C CYS A 113 1.74 -13.19 -3.38
N LYS A 114 2.97 -13.01 -3.84
CA LYS A 114 4.06 -13.99 -3.69
C LYS A 114 5.39 -13.31 -3.42
N CYS A 115 6.29 -14.06 -2.80
CA CYS A 115 7.70 -13.69 -2.79
C CYS A 115 8.31 -13.97 -4.16
N ALA A 116 8.90 -12.94 -4.75
CA ALA A 116 9.66 -13.06 -5.99
C ALA A 116 11.04 -12.43 -5.80
N ALA A 117 12.02 -12.91 -6.56
CA ALA A 117 13.32 -12.27 -6.60
C ALA A 117 13.16 -10.77 -6.91
N LYS A 118 13.94 -9.93 -6.24
CA LYS A 118 13.97 -8.50 -6.51
C LYS A 118 14.37 -8.26 -7.97
N ASN A 119 13.38 -7.97 -8.80
CA ASN A 119 13.63 -7.49 -10.15
C ASN A 119 14.16 -6.05 -10.01
N ASN A 120 15.36 -5.77 -10.52
CA ASN A 120 15.95 -4.42 -10.52
C ASN A 120 15.18 -3.40 -11.37
N ASN A 121 14.01 -3.77 -11.91
CA ASN A 121 13.13 -2.88 -12.65
C ASN A 121 11.91 -2.54 -11.81
N ARG A 122 11.88 -1.30 -11.29
CA ARG A 122 10.68 -0.65 -10.75
C ARG A 122 9.61 -0.64 -11.83
N VAL A 123 8.48 -1.29 -11.57
CA VAL A 123 7.19 -0.92 -12.17
C VAL A 123 6.25 -0.77 -10.98
N LEU A 124 5.78 0.47 -10.79
CA LEU A 124 4.75 0.85 -9.81
C LEU A 124 3.39 0.45 -10.35
#